data_AF-K2F5I7-F1
#
_entry.id   AF-K2F5I7-F1
#
_cell.length_a   1.000
_cell.length_b   1.000
_cell.length_c   1.000
_cell.angle_alpha   90.00
_cell.angle_beta   90.00
_cell.angle_gamma   90.00
#
_symmetry.space_group_name_H-M   'P 1'
#
loop_
_entity.id
_entity.type
_entity.pdbx_description
1 polymer ?
#
loop_
_entity_poly.entity_id
_entity_poly.type
_entity_poly.pdbx_seq_one_letter_code
_entity_poly.pdbx_strand_id
1 'polypeptide(L)' 'MFEREYLLTQINRFGGNISRTAGFVGMERSALHRKLKSLGVVTTSKSSGRGDEDDEV' A
#
# COMPACT_ATOMS: atom_id res chain seq x y z
N MET A 1 6.76 17.42 1.88
CA MET A 1 6.25 16.14 1.34
C MET A 1 5.88 15.23 2.51
N PHE A 2 4.67 15.33 3.05
CA PHE A 2 4.29 14.61 4.28
C PHE A 2 3.49 13.32 4.00
N GLU A 3 2.72 13.30 2.92
CA GLU A 3 1.82 12.19 2.61
C GLU A 3 2.56 10.86 2.34
N ARG A 4 3.70 10.96 1.64
CA ARG A 4 4.54 9.78 1.32
C ARG A 4 5.19 9.19 2.57
N GLU A 5 5.80 10.02 3.40
CA GLU A 5 6.39 9.57 4.68
C GLU A 5 5.32 9.07 5.63
N TYR A 6 4.18 9.76 5.74
CA TYR A 6 3.06 9.32 6.56
C TYR A 6 2.61 7.92 6.17
N LEU A 7 2.35 7.67 4.88
CA LEU A 7 1.99 6.35 4.37
C LEU A 7 3.11 5.33 4.62
N LEU A 8 4.35 5.68 4.32
CA LEU A 8 5.50 4.78 4.50
C LEU A 8 5.67 4.36 5.96
N THR A 9 5.59 5.30 6.90
CA THR A 9 5.68 5.05 8.34
C THR A 9 4.53 4.19 8.83
N GLN A 10 3.29 4.43 8.36
CA GLN A 10 2.15 3.58 8.71
C GLN A 10 2.35 2.16 8.15
N ILE A 11 2.76 2.02 6.90
CA ILE A 11 2.96 0.71 6.29
C ILE A 11 4.11 -0.04 6.97
N ASN A 12 5.19 0.65 7.32
CA ASN A 12 6.32 0.08 8.04
C ASN A 12 5.91 -0.39 9.45
N ARG A 13 5.05 0.37 10.14
CA ARG A 13 4.45 -0.02 11.43
C ARG A 13 3.65 -1.32 11.34
N PHE A 14 2.97 -1.56 10.22
CA PHE A 14 2.24 -2.81 9.97
C PHE A 14 3.08 -3.89 9.28
N GLY A 15 4.41 -3.72 9.18
CA GLY A 15 5.30 -4.71 8.57
C GLY A 15 5.08 -4.92 7.07
N GLY A 16 4.65 -3.87 6.36
CA GLY A 16 4.36 -3.91 4.92
C GLY A 16 2.93 -4.31 4.56
N ASN A 17 2.07 -4.60 5.55
CA ASN A 17 0.70 -5.03 5.30
C ASN A 17 -0.17 -3.87 4.76
N ILE A 18 -0.28 -3.77 3.43
CA ILE A 18 -1.08 -2.77 2.73
C ILE A 18 -2.55 -2.82 3.16
N SER A 19 -3.17 -4.01 3.26
CA SER A 19 -4.59 -4.13 3.64
C SER A 19 -4.88 -3.59 5.04
N ARG A 20 -4.01 -3.86 6.02
CA ARG A 20 -4.18 -3.31 7.39
C ARG A 20 -3.93 -1.81 7.41
N THR A 21 -2.94 -1.35 6.63
CA THR A 21 -2.62 0.07 6.56
C THR A 21 -3.75 0.85 5.91
N ALA A 22 -4.30 0.34 4.80
CA ALA A 22 -5.46 0.85 4.09
C ALA A 22 -6.68 1.00 5.04
N GLY A 23 -7.01 -0.06 5.79
CA GLY A 23 -8.06 0.01 6.80
C GLY A 23 -7.79 1.02 7.93
N PHE A 24 -6.53 1.19 8.34
CA PHE A 24 -6.15 2.13 9.39
C PHE A 24 -6.18 3.61 8.92
N VAL A 25 -5.71 3.88 7.71
CA VAL A 25 -5.72 5.23 7.13
C VAL A 25 -7.10 5.60 6.54
N GLY A 26 -8.04 4.66 6.49
CA GLY A 26 -9.35 4.86 5.86
C GLY A 26 -9.28 4.97 4.33
N MET A 27 -8.27 4.35 3.72
CA MET A 27 -8.07 4.33 2.27
C MET A 27 -8.37 2.93 1.75
N GLU A 28 -8.95 2.81 0.56
CA GLU A 28 -9.07 1.50 -0.08
C GLU A 28 -7.70 0.91 -0.40
N ARG A 29 -7.58 -0.42 -0.28
CA ARG A 29 -6.35 -1.15 -0.59
C ARG A 29 -5.89 -0.84 -2.01
N SER A 30 -6.79 -0.86 -2.99
CA SER A 30 -6.52 -0.57 -4.40
C SER A 30 -6.00 0.86 -4.61
N ALA A 31 -6.61 1.84 -3.95
CA ALA A 31 -6.17 3.23 -4.01
C ALA A 31 -4.78 3.43 -3.37
N LEU A 32 -4.54 2.83 -2.20
CA LEU A 32 -3.23 2.86 -1.52
C LEU A 32 -2.17 2.21 -2.42
N HIS A 33 -2.48 1.04 -2.99
CA HIS A 33 -1.57 0.29 -3.84
C HIS A 33 -1.22 1.05 -5.13
N ARG A 34 -2.23 1.62 -5.82
CA ARG A 34 -2.03 2.46 -7.02
C ARG A 34 -1.17 3.69 -6.71
N LYS A 35 -1.43 4.35 -5.57
CA LYS A 35 -0.69 5.53 -5.12
C LYS A 35 0.75 5.19 -4.74
N LEU A 36 0.97 4.07 -4.07
CA LEU A 36 2.31 3.56 -3.74
C LEU A 36 3.10 3.20 -5.01
N LYS A 37 2.48 2.51 -5.98
CA LYS A 37 3.09 2.20 -7.29
C LYS A 37 3.44 3.46 -8.07
N SER A 38 2.53 4.43 -8.13
CA SER A 38 2.75 5.73 -8.79
C SER A 38 3.87 6.54 -8.12
N LEU A 39 3.98 6.46 -6.79
CA LEU A 39 5.03 7.11 -6.03
C LEU A 39 6.35 6.33 -6.00
N GLY A 40 6.43 5.10 -6.52
CA GLY A 40 7.62 4.26 -6.49
C GLY A 40 7.93 3.66 -5.10
N VAL A 41 6.90 3.47 -4.27
CA VAL A 41 7.02 2.86 -2.93
C VAL A 41 6.54 1.41 -3.01
N VAL A 42 7.46 0.46 -3.15
CA VAL A 42 7.13 -0.97 -3.09
C VAL A 42 7.32 -1.46 -1.67
N THR A 43 6.24 -1.82 -0.99
CA THR A 43 6.31 -2.31 0.38
C THR A 43 6.57 -3.81 0.34
N THR A 44 7.76 -4.22 0.80
CA THR A 44 8.33 -5.58 0.68
C THR A 44 7.65 -6.63 1.57
N SER A 45 6.33 -6.61 1.71
CA SER A 45 5.64 -7.79 2.21
C SER A 45 5.74 -8.85 1.15
N LYS A 46 6.59 -9.83 1.45
CA LYS A 46 6.82 -11.06 0.69
C LYS A 46 5.55 -11.92 0.71
N SER A 47 4.46 -11.45 0.11
CA SER A 47 3.39 -12.30 -0.42
C SER A 47 3.79 -12.64 -1.85
N SER A 48 4.61 -13.69 -1.94
CA SER A 48 4.95 -14.35 -3.19
C SER A 48 3.66 -14.74 -3.94
N GLY A 49 3.57 -14.34 -5.20
CA GLY A 49 2.78 -15.02 -6.22
C GLY A 49 1.40 -14.44 -6.48
N ARG A 50 1.29 -13.75 -7.63
CA ARG A 50 0.07 -13.54 -8.42
C ARG A 50 -1.05 -12.74 -7.72
N GLY A 51 -1.30 -11.52 -8.20
CA GLY A 51 -2.58 -10.84 -7.95
C GLY A 51 -2.44 -9.40 -7.52
N ASP A 52 -2.15 -8.52 -8.46
CA ASP A 52 -2.68 -7.15 -8.45
C ASP A 52 -3.02 -6.80 -9.91
N GLU A 53 -3.88 -7.66 -10.50
CA GLU A 53 -4.53 -7.53 -11.81
C GLU A 53 -5.97 -7.00 -11.64
N ASP A 54 -6.36 -6.63 -10.42
CA ASP A 54 -7.72 -6.30 -10.00
C ASP A 54 -7.80 -4.79 -9.73
N ASP A 55 -8.17 -4.00 -10.75
CA ASP A 55 -9.01 -2.78 -10.64
C ASP A 55 -9.22 -2.11 -12.03
N GLU A 56 -9.48 -2.89 -13.08
CA GLU A 56 -10.04 -2.34 -14.34
C GLU A 56 -11.29 -3.16 -14.72
N VAL A 57 -12.42 -2.77 -14.12
CA VAL A 57 -13.78 -2.99 -14.66
C VAL A 57 -14.54 -1.67 -14.65
#